data_AF-A0A3C1U1V2-F1
#
_entry.id   AF-A0A3C1U1V2-F1
#
_cell.length_a   1.000
_cell.length_b   1.000
_cell.length_c   1.000
_cell.angle_alpha   90.00
_cell.angle_beta   90.00
_cell.angle_gamma   90.00
#
_symmetry.space_group_name_H-M   'P 1'
#
loop_
_entity.id
_entity.type
_entity.pdbx_description
1 polymer ?
#
loop_
_entity_poly.entity_id
_entity_poly.type
_entity_poly.pdbx_seq_one_letter_code
_entity_poly.pdbx_strand_id
1 'polypeptide(L)' 'MIASAVLIGLAACSTPDIPEQVERPANELYDEALQLAKSGEPDKAAPKFEEVERQHPYSDLAVRAQIMAAW' A
#
# COMPACT_ATOMS: atom_id res chain seq x y z
N MET A 1 49.31 14.09 9.50
CA MET A 1 48.64 13.44 10.66
C MET A 1 48.09 14.56 11.52
N ILE A 2 46.82 14.76 11.84
CA ILE A 2 45.50 14.14 11.65
C ILE A 2 44.51 15.32 11.84
N ALA A 3 43.40 15.38 11.10
CA ALA A 3 42.12 15.98 11.52
C ALA A 3 41.17 15.98 10.31
N SER A 4 40.73 14.80 9.87
CA SER A 4 39.36 14.32 10.12
C SER A 4 38.32 15.42 9.94
N ALA A 5 37.98 15.67 8.68
CA ALA A 5 36.84 16.48 8.29
C ALA A 5 35.55 15.77 8.72
N VAL A 6 34.73 16.52 9.45
CA VAL A 6 33.46 16.16 10.09
C VAL A 6 32.53 15.47 9.09
N LEU A 7 32.15 14.22 9.41
CA LEU A 7 31.05 13.50 8.77
C LEU A 7 29.73 14.20 9.09
N ILE A 8 29.06 14.67 8.03
CA ILE A 8 27.69 15.18 8.07
C ILE A 8 26.77 13.99 8.34
N GLY A 9 26.20 13.92 9.54
CA GLY A 9 25.21 12.93 9.91
C GLY A 9 23.89 13.19 9.19
N LEU A 10 23.41 12.20 8.43
CA LEU A 10 22.04 12.19 7.91
C LEU A 10 21.05 11.91 9.04
N ALA A 11 20.68 12.95 9.79
CA ALA A 11 19.54 12.90 10.69
C ALA A 11 18.29 13.42 9.95
N ALA A 12 17.74 12.59 9.06
CA ALA A 12 16.45 12.83 8.44
C ALA A 12 15.54 11.61 8.65
N CYS A 13 15.33 11.24 9.92
CA CYS A 13 14.17 10.43 10.30
C CYS A 13 13.00 11.38 10.51
N SER A 14 12.22 11.67 9.47
CA SER A 14 10.84 12.10 9.68
C SER A 14 10.05 10.87 10.09
N THR A 15 9.42 10.90 11.26
CA THR A 15 8.40 9.89 11.62
C THR A 15 7.16 10.22 10.80
N PRO A 16 6.80 9.43 9.77
CA PRO A 16 5.50 9.61 9.14
C PRO A 16 4.43 9.26 10.19
N ASP A 17 3.38 10.08 10.28
CA ASP A 17 2.12 9.65 10.90
C ASP A 17 1.63 8.46 10.06
N ILE A 18 1.89 7.24 10.54
CA ILE A 18 1.38 6.03 9.90
C ILE A 18 -0.09 5.96 10.30
N PRO A 19 -1.05 6.20 9.39
CA PRO A 19 -2.45 6.01 9.71
C PRO A 19 -2.62 4.57 10.19
N GLU A 20 -3.33 4.39 11.31
CA GLU A 20 -3.58 3.08 11.88
C GLU A 20 -4.28 2.21 10.84
N GLN A 21 -3.57 1.20 10.37
CA GLN A 21 -4.09 0.27 9.37
C GLN A 21 -5.02 -0.70 10.07
N VAL A 22 -6.31 -0.41 9.99
CA VAL A 22 -7.35 -1.32 10.49
C VAL A 22 -7.40 -2.54 9.57
N GLU A 23 -7.13 -3.71 10.12
CA GLU A 23 -7.25 -4.97 9.40
C GLU A 23 -8.73 -5.20 9.05
N ARG A 24 -9.00 -5.47 7.78
CA ARG A 24 -10.34 -5.76 7.25
C ARG A 24 -10.30 -7.05 6.46
N PRO A 25 -11.40 -7.81 6.40
CA PRO A 25 -11.46 -9.02 5.60
C PRO A 25 -11.11 -8.79 4.13
N ALA A 26 -10.37 -9.73 3.52
CA ALA A 26 -9.92 -9.63 2.12
C ALA A 26 -11.08 -9.41 1.13
N ASN A 27 -12.22 -10.06 1.37
CA ASN A 27 -13.42 -9.92 0.55
C ASN A 27 -14.00 -8.51 0.62
N GLU A 28 -14.03 -7.88 1.80
CA GLU A 28 -14.54 -6.51 1.92
C GLU A 28 -13.66 -5.50 1.19
N LEU A 29 -12.34 -5.64 1.31
CA LEU A 29 -11.37 -4.80 0.61
C LEU A 29 -11.49 -4.97 -0.92
N TYR A 30 -11.60 -6.22 -1.37
CA TYR A 30 -11.76 -6.54 -2.79
C TYR A 30 -13.09 -6.02 -3.37
N ASP A 31 -14.19 -6.18 -2.64
CA ASP A 31 -15.50 -5.72 -3.08
C ASP A 31 -15.58 -4.19 -3.18
N GLU A 32 -14.98 -3.46 -2.22
CA GLU A 32 -14.85 -2.00 -2.27
C GLU A 32 -14.06 -1.54 -3.50
N ALA A 33 -12.90 -2.17 -3.75
CA ALA A 33 -12.08 -1.88 -4.92
C ALA A 33 -12.84 -2.18 -6.23
N LEU A 34 -13.57 -3.30 -6.27
CA LEU A 34 -14.37 -3.70 -7.43
C LEU A 34 -15.53 -2.74 -7.69
N GLN A 35 -16.15 -2.18 -6.66
CA GLN A 35 -17.19 -1.15 -6.82
C GLN A 35 -16.63 0.12 -7.47
N LEU A 36 -15.45 0.58 -7.04
CA LEU A 36 -14.77 1.73 -7.64
C LEU A 36 -14.37 1.47 -9.10
N ALA A 37 -13.87 0.27 -9.41
CA ALA A 37 -13.58 -0.11 -10.79
C ALA A 37 -14.85 -0.09 -11.65
N LYS A 38 -15.97 -0.62 -11.12
CA LYS A 38 -17.28 -0.62 -11.81
C LYS A 38 -17.91 0.77 -11.93
N SER A 39 -17.62 1.70 -11.03
CA SER A 39 -18.07 3.10 -11.12
C SER A 39 -17.27 3.93 -12.14
N GLY A 40 -16.24 3.34 -12.75
CA GLY A 40 -15.38 4.04 -13.72
C GLY A 40 -14.31 4.89 -13.03
N GLU A 41 -13.90 4.54 -11.82
CA GLU A 41 -12.87 5.23 -11.03
C GLU A 41 -11.61 4.34 -10.83
N PRO A 42 -10.93 3.91 -11.92
CA PRO A 42 -9.79 2.99 -11.83
C PRO A 42 -8.64 3.54 -10.99
N ASP A 43 -8.37 4.85 -11.07
CA ASP A 43 -7.33 5.53 -10.28
C ASP A 43 -7.55 5.40 -8.76
N LYS A 44 -8.81 5.26 -8.32
CA LYS A 44 -9.14 5.01 -6.92
C LYS A 44 -9.23 3.53 -6.59
N ALA A 45 -9.57 2.69 -7.56
CA ALA A 45 -9.70 1.25 -7.39
C ALA A 45 -8.34 0.56 -7.24
N ALA A 46 -7.35 0.92 -8.05
CA ALA A 46 -6.02 0.30 -8.05
C ALA A 46 -5.37 0.26 -6.65
N PRO A 47 -5.21 1.39 -5.92
CA PRO A 47 -4.61 1.36 -4.58
C PRO A 47 -5.47 0.57 -3.55
N LYS A 48 -6.78 0.43 -3.78
CA LYS A 48 -7.66 -0.39 -2.93
C LYS A 48 -7.50 -1.88 -3.20
N PHE A 49 -7.20 -2.27 -4.44
CA PHE A 49 -6.82 -3.66 -4.74
C PHE A 49 -5.45 -4.01 -4.14
N GLU A 50 -4.48 -3.10 -4.18
CA GLU A 50 -3.17 -3.30 -3.52
C GLU A 50 -3.31 -3.55 -2.01
N GLU A 51 -4.30 -2.92 -1.37
CA GLU A 51 -4.61 -3.12 0.04
C GLU A 51 -4.99 -4.58 0.38
N VAL A 52 -5.59 -5.31 -0.56
CA VAL A 52 -5.89 -6.75 -0.41
C VAL A 52 -4.60 -7.54 -0.28
N GLU A 53 -3.61 -7.32 -1.15
CA GLU A 53 -2.30 -8.00 -1.05
C GLU A 53 -1.52 -7.54 0.17
N ARG A 54 -1.61 -6.26 0.52
CA ARG A 54 -0.92 -5.66 1.65
C ARG A 54 -1.34 -6.29 2.98
N GLN A 55 -2.63 -6.56 3.15
CA GLN A 55 -3.17 -7.18 4.36
C GLN A 55 -3.26 -8.71 4.27
N HIS A 56 -3.58 -9.26 3.10
CA HIS A 56 -3.88 -10.68 2.88
C HIS A 56 -3.07 -11.29 1.74
N PRO A 57 -1.72 -11.32 1.84
CA PRO A 57 -0.81 -11.69 0.75
C PRO A 57 -0.97 -13.13 0.23
N TYR A 58 -1.64 -13.99 0.99
CA TYR A 58 -1.88 -15.39 0.62
C TYR A 58 -3.36 -15.74 0.47
N SER A 59 -4.25 -14.75 0.43
CA SER A 59 -5.66 -15.01 0.16
C SER A 59 -5.88 -15.41 -1.30
N ASP A 60 -6.95 -16.16 -1.56
CA ASP A 60 -7.39 -16.51 -2.92
C ASP A 60 -7.66 -15.26 -3.80
N LEU A 61 -7.87 -14.10 -3.17
CA LEU A 61 -8.14 -12.82 -3.82
C LEU A 61 -6.86 -12.01 -4.11
N ALA A 62 -5.72 -12.30 -3.47
CA ALA A 62 -4.50 -11.51 -3.61
C ALA A 62 -4.05 -11.38 -5.07
N VAL A 63 -3.84 -12.51 -5.75
CA VAL A 63 -3.43 -12.55 -7.16
C VAL A 63 -4.45 -11.86 -8.07
N ARG A 64 -5.75 -12.00 -7.78
CA ARG A 64 -6.81 -11.33 -8.55
C ARG A 64 -6.75 -9.83 -8.35
N ALA A 65 -6.58 -9.38 -7.11
CA ALA A 65 -6.46 -7.97 -6.77
C ALA A 65 -5.23 -7.37 -7.44
N GLN A 66 -4.09 -8.06 -7.45
CA GLN A 66 -2.87 -7.61 -8.12
C GLN A 66 -3.08 -7.37 -9.63
N ILE A 67 -3.76 -8.30 -10.30
CA ILE A 67 -4.09 -8.15 -11.72
C ILE A 67 -5.04 -6.95 -11.94
N MET A 68 -6.05 -6.81 -11.08
CA MET A 68 -7.02 -5.71 -11.16
C MET A 68 -6.40 -4.35 -10.85
N ALA A 69 -5.35 -4.29 -10.01
CA ALA A 69 -4.62 -3.06 -9.71
C ALA A 69 -3.79 -2.56 -10.89
N ALA A 70 -3.40 -3.46 -11.80
CA ALA A 70 -2.56 -3.15 -12.97
C ALA A 70 -3.36 -2.82 -14.25
N TRP A 71 -4.69 -2.99 -14.24
CA TRP A 71 -5.57 -2.81 -15.40
C TRP A 71 -6.27 -1.45 -15.37
#